data_AF-A0A2W4LK53-F1
#
_entry.id   AF-A0A2W4LK53-F1
#
_cell.length_a   1.000
_cell.length_b   1.000
_cell.length_c   1.000
_cell.angle_alpha   90.00
_cell.angle_beta   90.00
_cell.angle_gamma   90.00
#
_symmetry.space_group_name_H-M   'P 1'
#
loop_
_entity.id
_entity.type
_entity.pdbx_description
1 polymer ?
#
loop_
_entity_poly.entity_id
_entity_poly.type
_entity_poly.pdbx_seq_one_letter_code
_entity_poly.pdbx_strand_id
1 'polypeptide(L)'
;MTGAAAVHERAEILRLARLLRKQPEELAFLLEVDDADLRAFRAQVTESLFDAYGDALRRLGAAAKLIPSPIIALVGQKAFGPLLCARIAGELDPGKAVDIAKRLSVTFLADVAVELDPRRAQRIIEALPTQTIVSTSVELADRGDWITLGAFVGYLPVDKLRHCLRALSDEHILRTAFAVDDEGAIPTVIDALAADRLKSLLHTASEAGLWPTLLRDIAGQLREDQTAEVAAHLADLGDDVLAEVLEVAAEHGLWEPFLPIAAELPQQSQQALADAAGQLSSHARSECAELAGRLGILDRLGPLAETLRESVS
;
A
#
# COMPACT_ATOMS: atom_id res chain seq x y z
N MET A 1 22.75 5.07 11.94
CA MET A 1 22.48 4.48 10.61
C MET A 1 23.00 5.43 9.55
N THR A 2 23.71 4.94 8.54
CA THR A 2 24.18 5.77 7.40
C THR A 2 22.98 6.40 6.69
N GLY A 3 23.04 7.70 6.36
CA GLY A 3 21.92 8.41 5.75
C GLY A 3 21.37 7.75 4.47
N ALA A 4 22.20 6.99 3.75
CA ALA A 4 21.77 6.21 2.59
C ALA A 4 20.79 5.07 2.95
N ALA A 5 20.98 4.36 4.07
CA ALA A 5 20.06 3.30 4.50
C ALA A 5 18.70 3.88 4.92
N ALA A 6 18.71 4.98 5.69
CA ALA A 6 17.49 5.66 6.11
C ALA A 6 16.67 6.22 4.93
N VAL A 7 17.33 6.68 3.86
CA VAL A 7 16.63 7.13 2.65
C VAL A 7 15.88 5.99 1.95
N HIS A 8 16.46 4.80 1.90
CA HIS A 8 15.83 3.64 1.27
C HIS A 8 14.64 3.09 2.06
N GLU A 9 14.51 3.48 3.33
CA GLU A 9 13.37 3.15 4.19
C GLU A 9 12.25 4.22 4.09
N ARG A 10 12.52 5.41 3.52
CA ARG A 10 11.52 6.48 3.40
C ARG A 10 10.83 6.51 2.03
N ALA A 11 9.61 5.99 1.99
CA ALA A 11 8.78 5.87 0.79
C ALA A 11 8.60 7.21 0.02
N GLU A 12 8.32 8.33 0.70
CA GLU A 12 8.10 9.61 0.02
C GLU A 12 9.36 10.17 -0.65
N ILE A 13 10.55 9.93 -0.09
CA ILE A 13 11.81 10.34 -0.71
C ILE A 13 12.06 9.50 -1.98
N LEU A 14 11.80 8.19 -1.92
CA LEU A 14 11.89 7.32 -3.09
C LEU A 14 10.92 7.76 -4.22
N ARG A 15 9.69 8.14 -3.86
CA ARG A 15 8.68 8.66 -4.79
C ARG A 15 9.13 9.99 -5.42
N LEU A 16 9.66 10.92 -4.63
CA LEU A 16 10.20 12.18 -5.14
C LEU A 16 11.43 11.98 -6.03
N ALA A 17 12.34 11.08 -5.67
CA ALA A 17 13.52 10.74 -6.47
C ALA A 17 13.11 10.22 -7.85
N ARG A 18 12.11 9.33 -7.89
CA ARG A 18 11.52 8.85 -9.15
C ARG A 18 10.89 9.99 -9.96
N LEU A 19 10.08 10.84 -9.34
CA LEU A 19 9.43 11.99 -10.00
C LEU A 19 10.46 12.94 -10.63
N LEU A 20 11.56 13.21 -9.91
CA LEU A 20 12.64 14.10 -10.34
C LEU A 20 13.69 13.42 -11.22
N ARG A 21 13.59 12.10 -11.43
CA ARG A 21 14.58 11.27 -12.15
C ARG A 21 15.98 11.40 -11.54
N LYS A 22 16.02 11.28 -10.21
CA LYS A 22 17.19 11.43 -9.35
C LYS A 22 17.43 10.16 -8.55
N GLN A 23 18.65 9.97 -8.08
CA GLN A 23 18.95 8.91 -7.14
C GLN A 23 18.41 9.29 -5.74
N PRO A 24 17.85 8.35 -4.96
CA PRO A 24 17.31 8.66 -3.63
C PRO A 24 18.30 9.39 -2.73
N GLU A 25 19.58 9.04 -2.80
CA GLU A 25 20.64 9.63 -1.97
C GLU A 25 20.87 11.11 -2.28
N GLU A 26 20.57 11.57 -3.50
CA GLU A 26 20.60 12.99 -3.85
C GLU A 26 19.53 13.79 -3.07
N LEU A 27 18.51 13.11 -2.54
CA LEU A 27 17.43 13.69 -1.74
C LEU A 27 17.59 13.43 -0.23
N ALA A 28 18.75 12.95 0.23
CA ALA A 28 18.98 12.66 1.65
C ALA A 28 18.81 13.87 2.58
N PHE A 29 18.90 15.10 2.06
CA PHE A 29 18.64 16.32 2.81
C PHE A 29 17.17 16.48 3.23
N LEU A 30 16.25 15.69 2.68
CA LEU A 30 14.83 15.66 3.02
C LEU A 30 14.51 14.70 4.19
N LEU A 31 15.51 14.00 4.75
CA LEU A 31 15.30 13.03 5.83
C LEU A 31 14.68 13.63 7.11
N GLU A 32 14.79 14.95 7.32
CA GLU A 32 14.22 15.63 8.50
C GLU A 32 12.80 16.18 8.25
N VAL A 33 12.29 16.09 7.02
CA VAL A 33 10.95 16.59 6.65
C VAL A 33 9.91 15.51 6.96
N ASP A 34 8.74 15.91 7.44
CA ASP A 34 7.65 14.96 7.68
C ASP A 34 7.02 14.43 6.37
N ASP A 35 6.41 13.25 6.42
CA ASP A 35 5.84 12.61 5.23
C ASP A 35 4.61 13.34 4.68
N ALA A 36 3.90 14.12 5.50
CA ALA A 36 2.74 14.89 5.05
C ALA A 36 3.18 16.06 4.15
N ASP A 37 4.21 16.79 4.55
CA ASP A 37 4.83 17.87 3.81
C ASP A 37 5.55 17.35 2.57
N LEU A 38 6.22 16.19 2.65
CA LEU A 38 6.81 15.55 1.46
C LEU A 38 5.73 15.14 0.45
N ARG A 39 4.58 14.61 0.90
CA ARG A 39 3.42 14.34 0.04
C ARG A 39 2.89 15.61 -0.61
N ALA A 40 2.73 16.69 0.17
CA ALA A 40 2.27 17.98 -0.33
C ALA A 40 3.25 18.60 -1.34
N PHE A 41 4.56 18.57 -1.04
CA PHE A 41 5.62 19.04 -1.93
C PHE A 41 5.66 18.23 -3.22
N ARG A 42 5.59 16.90 -3.14
CA ARG A 42 5.51 16.02 -4.31
C ARG A 42 4.31 16.38 -5.19
N ALA A 43 3.16 16.66 -4.60
CA ALA A 43 1.98 17.11 -5.34
C ALA A 43 2.24 18.44 -6.08
N GLN A 44 2.87 19.42 -5.44
CA GLN A 44 3.24 20.71 -6.06
C GLN A 44 4.30 20.58 -7.16
N VAL A 45 5.34 19.76 -6.95
CA VAL A 45 6.35 19.46 -7.96
C VAL A 45 5.71 18.79 -9.17
N THR A 46 4.80 17.85 -8.93
CA THR A 46 4.00 17.23 -9.98
C THR A 46 3.21 18.30 -10.73
N GLU A 47 2.45 19.14 -10.04
CA GLU A 47 1.69 20.21 -10.69
C GLU A 47 2.59 21.12 -11.55
N SER A 48 3.71 21.59 -11.01
CA SER A 48 4.67 22.44 -11.73
C SER A 48 5.29 21.76 -12.96
N LEU A 49 5.73 20.51 -12.83
CA LEU A 49 6.32 19.75 -13.93
C LEU A 49 5.30 19.43 -15.03
N PHE A 50 4.04 19.26 -14.66
CA PHE A 50 2.97 18.94 -15.60
C PHE A 50 2.35 20.19 -16.26
N ASP A 51 2.24 21.30 -15.53
CA ASP A 51 1.59 22.52 -16.03
C ASP A 51 2.45 23.28 -17.04
N ALA A 52 3.78 23.10 -17.00
CA ALA A 52 4.71 23.70 -17.95
C ALA A 52 4.39 23.38 -19.43
N TYR A 53 3.61 22.33 -19.73
CA TYR A 53 3.19 21.95 -21.09
C TYR A 53 1.67 21.81 -21.26
N GLY A 54 0.86 22.27 -20.30
CA GLY A 54 -0.59 21.99 -20.26
C GLY A 54 -1.35 22.41 -21.53
N ASP A 55 -1.03 23.59 -22.10
CA ASP A 55 -1.67 24.05 -23.34
C ASP A 55 -1.33 23.20 -24.56
N ALA A 56 -0.08 22.74 -24.68
CA ALA A 56 0.33 21.87 -25.78
C ALA A 56 -0.33 20.49 -25.66
N LEU A 57 -0.37 19.93 -24.46
CA LEU A 57 -1.00 18.64 -24.17
C LEU A 57 -2.52 18.68 -24.42
N ARG A 58 -3.21 19.73 -23.99
CA ARG A 58 -4.63 19.95 -24.29
C ARG A 58 -4.90 19.99 -25.79
N ARG A 59 -4.07 20.69 -26.56
CA ARG A 59 -4.18 20.74 -28.03
C ARG A 59 -3.97 19.36 -28.66
N LEU A 60 -3.02 18.57 -28.16
CA LEU A 60 -2.79 17.21 -28.62
C LEU A 60 -3.97 16.29 -28.29
N GLY A 61 -4.54 16.39 -27.09
CA GLY A 61 -5.75 15.66 -26.71
C GLY A 61 -6.95 16.02 -27.59
N ALA A 62 -7.12 17.30 -27.91
CA ALA A 62 -8.15 17.75 -28.85
C ALA A 62 -7.92 17.21 -30.28
N ALA A 63 -6.68 17.25 -30.77
CA ALA A 63 -6.32 16.74 -32.09
C ALA A 63 -6.51 15.22 -32.20
N ALA A 64 -6.31 14.47 -31.12
CA ALA A 64 -6.53 13.03 -31.07
C ALA A 64 -7.96 12.62 -31.46
N LYS A 65 -8.96 13.49 -31.25
CA LYS A 65 -10.35 13.23 -31.67
C LYS A 65 -10.51 13.03 -33.18
N LEU A 66 -9.64 13.66 -33.97
CA LEU A 66 -9.69 13.63 -35.44
C LEU A 66 -8.89 12.46 -36.05
N ILE A 67 -8.03 11.82 -35.26
CA ILE A 67 -7.11 10.78 -35.75
C ILE A 67 -7.64 9.39 -35.33
N PRO A 68 -7.72 8.40 -36.23
CA PRO A 68 -8.08 7.02 -35.88
C PRO A 68 -7.22 6.43 -34.75
N SER A 69 -7.85 5.71 -33.82
CA SER A 69 -7.19 5.13 -32.63
C SER A 69 -6.01 4.19 -32.96
N PRO A 70 -6.02 3.38 -34.04
CA PRO A 70 -4.86 2.58 -34.43
C PRO A 70 -3.62 3.42 -34.76
N ILE A 71 -3.80 4.58 -35.40
CA ILE A 71 -2.69 5.46 -35.76
C ILE A 71 -2.10 6.07 -34.49
N ILE A 72 -2.94 6.56 -33.58
CA ILE A 72 -2.48 7.11 -32.30
C ILE A 72 -1.74 6.05 -31.49
N ALA A 73 -2.25 4.82 -31.42
CA ALA A 73 -1.59 3.72 -30.71
C ALA A 73 -0.22 3.36 -31.31
N LEU A 74 -0.10 3.40 -32.65
CA LEU A 74 1.17 3.17 -33.34
C LEU A 74 2.18 4.29 -33.06
N VAL A 75 1.77 5.55 -33.23
CA VAL A 75 2.63 6.72 -32.97
C VAL A 75 3.03 6.79 -31.49
N GLY A 76 2.09 6.48 -30.58
CA GLY A 76 2.35 6.38 -29.16
C GLY A 76 3.50 5.41 -28.85
N GLN A 77 3.39 4.17 -29.35
CA GLN A 77 4.40 3.12 -29.11
C GLN A 77 5.73 3.35 -29.82
N LYS A 78 5.72 3.99 -30.99
CA LYS A 78 6.91 4.05 -31.87
C LYS A 78 7.62 5.39 -31.90
N ALA A 79 6.95 6.48 -31.52
CA ALA A 79 7.51 7.83 -31.61
C ALA A 79 7.44 8.61 -30.31
N PHE A 80 6.27 8.65 -29.64
CA PHE A 80 6.09 9.47 -28.44
C PHE A 80 6.65 8.81 -27.18
N GLY A 81 6.54 7.49 -27.09
CA GLY A 81 6.98 6.72 -25.93
C GLY A 81 6.07 6.89 -24.70
N PRO A 82 6.38 6.16 -23.61
CA PRO A 82 5.49 6.02 -22.46
C PRO A 82 5.20 7.33 -21.73
N LEU A 83 6.22 8.15 -21.49
CA LEU A 83 6.10 9.44 -20.81
C LEU A 83 5.08 10.35 -21.50
N LEU A 84 5.25 10.64 -22.79
CA LEU A 84 4.34 11.53 -23.50
C LEU A 84 2.92 10.96 -23.59
N CYS A 85 2.79 9.63 -23.76
CA CYS A 85 1.49 8.97 -23.70
C CYS A 85 0.81 9.19 -22.34
N ALA A 86 1.54 9.03 -21.23
CA ALA A 86 1.01 9.27 -19.88
C ALA A 86 0.60 10.74 -19.67
N ARG A 87 1.40 11.70 -20.14
CA ARG A 87 1.08 13.13 -20.03
C ARG A 87 -0.15 13.54 -20.83
N ILE A 88 -0.37 12.93 -21.99
CA ILE A 88 -1.54 13.21 -22.84
C ILE A 88 -2.77 12.46 -22.33
N ALA A 89 -2.61 11.31 -21.65
CA ALA A 89 -3.71 10.43 -21.27
C ALA A 89 -4.84 11.20 -20.56
N GLY A 90 -4.53 11.99 -19.52
CA GLY A 90 -5.54 12.76 -18.76
C GLY A 90 -6.34 13.79 -19.58
N GLU A 91 -5.85 14.17 -20.76
CA GLU A 91 -6.51 15.12 -21.67
C GLU A 91 -7.41 14.43 -22.72
N LEU A 92 -7.36 13.10 -22.81
CA LEU A 92 -8.14 12.32 -23.76
C LEU A 92 -9.58 12.10 -23.26
N ASP A 93 -10.51 12.07 -24.20
CA ASP A 93 -11.84 11.52 -23.93
C ASP A 93 -11.74 10.05 -23.47
N PRO A 94 -12.47 9.62 -22.43
CA PRO A 94 -12.36 8.26 -21.91
C PRO A 94 -12.60 7.16 -22.95
N GLY A 95 -13.60 7.32 -23.83
CA GLY A 95 -13.86 6.35 -24.89
C GLY A 95 -12.69 6.26 -25.87
N LYS A 96 -12.12 7.41 -26.22
CA LYS A 96 -10.94 7.47 -27.08
C LYS A 96 -9.71 6.83 -26.44
N ALA A 97 -9.46 7.10 -25.17
CA ALA A 97 -8.36 6.51 -24.40
C ALA A 97 -8.49 4.99 -24.33
N VAL A 98 -9.70 4.47 -24.07
CA VAL A 98 -9.99 3.03 -24.06
C VAL A 98 -9.69 2.40 -25.42
N ASP A 99 -10.11 3.03 -26.52
CA ASP A 99 -9.83 2.51 -27.86
C ASP A 99 -8.33 2.46 -28.17
N ILE A 100 -7.56 3.44 -27.71
CA ILE A 100 -6.11 3.45 -27.87
C ILE A 100 -5.50 2.34 -27.00
N ALA A 101 -5.84 2.28 -25.71
CA ALA A 101 -5.29 1.34 -24.75
C ALA A 101 -5.47 -0.13 -25.18
N LYS A 102 -6.64 -0.49 -25.75
CA LYS A 102 -6.91 -1.83 -26.30
C LYS A 102 -5.95 -2.29 -27.41
N ARG A 103 -5.16 -1.37 -27.98
CA ARG A 103 -4.23 -1.61 -29.09
C ARG A 103 -2.76 -1.49 -28.67
N LEU A 104 -2.51 -1.05 -27.45
CA LEU A 104 -1.18 -0.99 -26.87
C LEU A 104 -0.81 -2.38 -26.33
N SER A 105 0.46 -2.73 -26.40
CA SER A 105 0.97 -3.93 -25.73
C SER A 105 0.89 -3.78 -24.20
N VAL A 106 0.71 -4.89 -23.49
CA VAL A 106 0.69 -4.90 -22.02
C VAL A 106 1.99 -4.33 -21.45
N THR A 107 3.13 -4.71 -22.04
CA THR A 107 4.45 -4.21 -21.64
C THR A 107 4.55 -2.68 -21.76
N PHE A 108 4.00 -2.10 -22.83
CA PHE A 108 3.99 -0.65 -23.02
C PHE A 108 2.97 0.06 -22.12
N LEU A 109 1.83 -0.58 -21.85
CA LEU A 109 0.86 -0.06 -20.88
C LEU A 109 1.45 -0.01 -19.47
N ALA A 110 2.25 -1.00 -19.08
CA ALA A 110 3.00 -0.96 -17.83
C ALA A 110 3.98 0.22 -17.81
N ASP A 111 4.74 0.45 -18.89
CA ASP A 111 5.64 1.61 -18.99
C ASP A 111 4.87 2.94 -18.90
N VAL A 112 3.67 3.02 -19.50
CA VAL A 112 2.82 4.21 -19.42
C VAL A 112 2.32 4.40 -17.98
N ALA A 113 1.93 3.33 -17.30
CA ALA A 113 1.45 3.38 -15.92
C ALA A 113 2.53 3.93 -14.96
N VAL A 114 3.81 3.58 -15.17
CA VAL A 114 4.95 4.11 -14.39
C VAL A 114 5.05 5.63 -14.47
N GLU A 115 4.72 6.22 -15.62
CA GLU A 115 4.83 7.66 -15.86
C GLU A 115 3.52 8.43 -15.60
N LEU A 116 2.42 7.70 -15.34
CA LEU A 116 1.07 8.25 -15.22
C LEU A 116 0.78 8.71 -13.79
N ASP A 117 0.21 9.90 -13.66
CA ASP A 117 -0.44 10.32 -12.41
C ASP A 117 -1.89 9.82 -12.39
N PRO A 118 -2.26 8.86 -11.51
CA PRO A 118 -3.60 8.29 -11.49
C PRO A 118 -4.69 9.31 -11.14
N ARG A 119 -4.36 10.38 -10.40
CA ARG A 119 -5.31 11.47 -10.07
C ARG A 119 -5.81 12.18 -11.31
N ARG A 120 -4.95 12.35 -12.31
CA ARG A 120 -5.27 13.02 -13.57
C ARG A 120 -5.97 12.09 -14.58
N ALA A 121 -5.92 10.78 -14.35
CA ALA A 121 -6.44 9.77 -15.29
C ALA A 121 -7.63 8.97 -14.73
N GLN A 122 -8.22 9.37 -13.60
CA GLN A 122 -9.27 8.62 -12.92
C GLN A 122 -10.41 8.19 -13.86
N ARG A 123 -10.96 9.11 -14.67
CA ARG A 123 -12.05 8.79 -15.63
C ARG A 123 -11.65 7.73 -16.66
N ILE A 124 -10.37 7.68 -17.03
CA ILE A 124 -9.85 6.67 -17.96
C ILE A 124 -9.67 5.35 -17.24
N ILE A 125 -9.07 5.35 -16.04
CA ILE A 125 -8.90 4.16 -15.20
C ILE A 125 -10.25 3.50 -14.94
N GLU A 126 -11.28 4.29 -14.62
CA GLU A 126 -12.67 3.85 -14.46
C GLU A 126 -13.27 3.27 -15.75
N ALA A 127 -12.94 3.82 -16.93
CA ALA A 127 -13.47 3.37 -18.21
C ALA A 127 -12.71 2.17 -18.83
N LEU A 128 -11.46 1.92 -18.42
CA LEU A 128 -10.63 0.86 -18.99
C LEU A 128 -11.25 -0.53 -18.81
N PRO A 129 -11.12 -1.44 -19.78
CA PRO A 129 -11.57 -2.82 -19.60
C PRO A 129 -10.83 -3.49 -18.44
N THR A 130 -11.54 -4.28 -17.62
CA THR A 130 -10.96 -5.01 -16.49
C THR A 130 -9.74 -5.84 -16.90
N GLN A 131 -9.81 -6.55 -18.04
CA GLN A 131 -8.69 -7.35 -18.53
C GLN A 131 -7.43 -6.52 -18.81
N THR A 132 -7.58 -5.28 -19.30
CA THR A 132 -6.45 -4.38 -19.55
C THR A 132 -5.77 -3.99 -18.24
N ILE A 133 -6.56 -3.67 -17.21
CA ILE A 133 -6.04 -3.34 -15.88
C ILE A 133 -5.34 -4.57 -15.29
N VAL A 134 -6.02 -5.72 -15.24
CA VAL A 134 -5.47 -6.95 -14.66
C VAL A 134 -4.17 -7.37 -15.33
N SER A 135 -4.13 -7.41 -16.67
CA SER A 135 -2.89 -7.79 -17.39
C SER A 135 -1.74 -6.80 -17.15
N THR A 136 -2.04 -5.50 -17.05
CA THR A 136 -1.02 -4.49 -16.73
C THR A 136 -0.55 -4.62 -15.28
N SER A 137 -1.44 -4.91 -14.33
CA SER A 137 -1.09 -5.13 -12.93
C SER A 137 -0.20 -6.36 -12.75
N VAL A 138 -0.51 -7.46 -13.44
CA VAL A 138 0.34 -8.66 -13.44
C VAL A 138 1.73 -8.36 -14.02
N GLU A 139 1.79 -7.67 -15.16
CA GLU A 139 3.07 -7.26 -15.75
C GLU A 139 3.90 -6.36 -14.82
N LEU A 140 3.29 -5.39 -14.14
CA LEU A 140 3.97 -4.55 -13.17
C LEU A 140 4.46 -5.36 -11.95
N ALA A 141 3.67 -6.34 -11.51
CA ALA A 141 4.04 -7.21 -10.40
C ALA A 141 5.22 -8.13 -10.76
N ASP A 142 5.20 -8.72 -11.96
CA ASP A 142 6.28 -9.58 -12.47
C ASP A 142 7.60 -8.79 -12.63
N ARG A 143 7.51 -7.47 -12.86
CA ARG A 143 8.67 -6.54 -12.87
C ARG A 143 9.11 -6.08 -11.49
N GLY A 144 8.33 -6.35 -10.45
CA GLY A 144 8.55 -5.85 -9.10
C GLY A 144 8.30 -4.35 -8.94
N ASP A 145 7.44 -3.73 -9.75
CA ASP A 145 7.12 -2.30 -9.63
C ASP A 145 5.97 -2.03 -8.65
N TRP A 146 6.25 -2.31 -7.38
CA TRP A 146 5.32 -2.18 -6.27
C TRP A 146 4.83 -0.76 -6.06
N ILE A 147 5.70 0.24 -6.32
CA ILE A 147 5.38 1.66 -6.17
C ILE A 147 4.32 2.08 -7.18
N THR A 148 4.45 1.67 -8.45
CA THR A 148 3.40 1.96 -9.44
C THR A 148 2.11 1.23 -9.09
N LEU A 149 2.16 -0.02 -8.64
CA LEU A 149 0.95 -0.73 -8.20
C LEU A 149 0.27 -0.01 -7.01
N GLY A 150 1.05 0.31 -5.97
CA GLY A 150 0.57 0.97 -4.75
C GLY A 150 -0.03 2.36 -5.02
N ALA A 151 0.51 3.10 -5.99
CA ALA A 151 -0.01 4.40 -6.38
C ALA A 151 -1.42 4.33 -7.00
N PHE A 152 -1.81 3.19 -7.61
CA PHE A 152 -3.11 3.04 -8.29
C PHE A 152 -4.21 2.47 -7.40
N VAL A 153 -3.88 1.86 -6.26
CA VAL A 153 -4.86 1.15 -5.39
C VAL A 153 -6.06 2.03 -5.03
N GLY A 154 -5.84 3.28 -4.61
CA GLY A 154 -6.89 4.22 -4.23
C GLY A 154 -7.73 4.77 -5.39
N TYR A 155 -7.38 4.47 -6.64
CA TYR A 155 -8.06 4.99 -7.84
C TYR A 155 -8.78 3.90 -8.65
N LEU A 156 -8.65 2.64 -8.26
CA LEU A 156 -9.30 1.52 -8.93
C LEU A 156 -10.74 1.34 -8.40
N PRO A 157 -11.75 1.22 -9.29
CA PRO A 157 -13.05 0.73 -8.88
C PRO A 157 -12.95 -0.63 -8.19
N VAL A 158 -13.74 -0.83 -7.13
CA VAL A 158 -13.66 -2.00 -6.23
C VAL A 158 -13.82 -3.33 -6.98
N ASP A 159 -14.66 -3.39 -8.01
CA ASP A 159 -14.83 -4.58 -8.85
C ASP A 159 -13.52 -4.93 -9.59
N LYS A 160 -12.84 -3.94 -10.17
CA LYS A 160 -11.55 -4.10 -10.86
C LYS A 160 -10.43 -4.42 -9.89
N LEU A 161 -10.39 -3.77 -8.72
CA LEU A 161 -9.46 -4.08 -7.65
C LEU A 161 -9.57 -5.56 -7.26
N ARG A 162 -10.80 -6.06 -7.04
CA ARG A 162 -11.05 -7.47 -6.73
C ARG A 162 -10.54 -8.42 -7.82
N HIS A 163 -10.64 -8.05 -9.09
CA HIS A 163 -10.07 -8.83 -10.18
C HIS A 163 -8.53 -8.84 -10.17
N CYS A 164 -7.89 -7.72 -9.81
CA CYS A 164 -6.43 -7.66 -9.67
C CYS A 164 -5.95 -8.51 -8.49
N LEU A 165 -6.60 -8.41 -7.32
CA LEU A 165 -6.27 -9.20 -6.13
C LEU A 165 -6.38 -10.71 -6.37
N ARG A 166 -7.30 -11.16 -7.24
CA ARG A 166 -7.40 -12.57 -7.64
C ARG A 166 -6.31 -13.02 -8.60
N ALA A 167 -5.74 -12.10 -9.38
CA ALA A 167 -4.72 -12.41 -10.37
C ALA A 167 -3.30 -12.37 -9.79
N LEU A 168 -3.09 -11.61 -8.71
CA LEU A 168 -1.80 -11.45 -8.04
C LEU A 168 -1.58 -12.53 -6.97
N SER A 169 -0.33 -12.95 -6.79
CA SER A 169 0.08 -13.83 -5.68
C SER A 169 -0.01 -13.12 -4.34
N ASP A 170 0.01 -13.87 -3.24
CA ASP A 170 0.01 -13.28 -1.89
C ASP A 170 1.26 -12.41 -1.67
N GLU A 171 2.42 -12.87 -2.16
CA GLU A 171 3.66 -12.09 -2.14
C GLU A 171 3.50 -10.75 -2.90
N HIS A 172 2.94 -10.77 -4.11
CA HIS A 172 2.73 -9.54 -4.89
C HIS A 172 1.79 -8.56 -4.17
N ILE A 173 0.73 -9.07 -3.53
CA ILE A 173 -0.21 -8.25 -2.76
C ILE A 173 0.49 -7.64 -1.55
N LEU A 174 1.22 -8.42 -0.76
CA LEU A 174 1.94 -7.94 0.43
C LEU A 174 2.99 -6.89 0.06
N ARG A 175 3.79 -7.13 -0.98
CA ARG A 175 4.79 -6.16 -1.46
C ARG A 175 4.14 -4.86 -1.94
N THR A 176 2.99 -4.95 -2.60
CA THR A 176 2.23 -3.79 -3.04
C THR A 176 1.63 -3.02 -1.87
N ALA A 177 1.13 -3.72 -0.84
CA ALA A 177 0.52 -3.08 0.34
C ALA A 177 1.48 -2.11 1.03
N PHE A 178 2.77 -2.45 1.11
CA PHE A 178 3.81 -1.58 1.68
C PHE A 178 4.20 -0.38 0.81
N ALA A 179 3.71 -0.34 -0.43
CA ALA A 179 3.97 0.73 -1.38
C ALA A 179 2.75 1.63 -1.62
N VAL A 180 1.62 1.38 -0.94
CA VAL A 180 0.38 2.14 -1.09
C VAL A 180 0.62 3.62 -0.73
N ASP A 181 0.19 4.52 -1.62
CA ASP A 181 0.32 5.98 -1.43
C ASP A 181 -0.78 6.55 -0.52
N ASP A 182 -1.99 5.99 -0.63
CA ASP A 182 -3.18 6.36 0.12
C ASP A 182 -3.53 5.25 1.13
N GLU A 183 -3.02 5.38 2.35
CA GLU A 183 -3.28 4.44 3.45
C GLU A 183 -4.79 4.30 3.75
N GLY A 184 -5.60 5.32 3.43
CA GLY A 184 -7.06 5.25 3.54
C GLY A 184 -7.71 4.25 2.57
N ALA A 185 -6.98 3.77 1.56
CA ALA A 185 -7.44 2.73 0.65
C ALA A 185 -7.31 1.32 1.26
N ILE A 186 -6.50 1.13 2.32
CA ILE A 186 -6.23 -0.18 2.92
C ILE A 186 -7.52 -0.90 3.37
N PRO A 187 -8.47 -0.26 4.10
CA PRO A 187 -9.74 -0.90 4.43
C PRO A 187 -10.51 -1.39 3.21
N THR A 188 -10.50 -0.62 2.13
CA THR A 188 -11.19 -1.00 0.88
C THR A 188 -10.53 -2.21 0.21
N VAL A 189 -9.20 -2.32 0.29
CA VAL A 189 -8.47 -3.50 -0.19
C VAL A 189 -8.87 -4.73 0.61
N ILE A 190 -8.94 -4.63 1.93
CA ILE A 190 -9.34 -5.73 2.81
C ILE A 190 -10.77 -6.19 2.49
N ASP A 191 -11.71 -5.26 2.33
CA ASP A 191 -13.10 -5.57 1.93
C ASP A 191 -13.20 -6.21 0.53
N ALA A 192 -12.22 -5.92 -0.34
CA ALA A 192 -12.14 -6.48 -1.68
C ALA A 192 -11.54 -7.90 -1.70
N LEU A 193 -10.79 -8.31 -0.67
CA LEU A 193 -10.29 -9.67 -0.53
C LEU A 193 -11.44 -10.67 -0.36
N ALA A 194 -11.18 -11.93 -0.68
CA ALA A 194 -12.02 -13.03 -0.23
C ALA A 194 -11.57 -13.43 1.18
N ALA A 195 -12.48 -13.89 2.04
CA ALA A 195 -12.16 -14.27 3.42
C ALA A 195 -10.96 -15.25 3.51
N ASP A 196 -10.97 -16.32 2.70
CA ASP A 196 -9.87 -17.28 2.66
C ASP A 196 -8.52 -16.66 2.21
N ARG A 197 -8.59 -15.57 1.44
CA ARG A 197 -7.39 -14.87 0.94
C ARG A 197 -6.72 -14.06 2.04
N LEU A 198 -7.48 -13.44 2.95
CA LEU A 198 -6.91 -12.72 4.08
C LEU A 198 -6.09 -13.67 4.98
N LYS A 199 -6.64 -14.85 5.29
CA LYS A 199 -5.92 -15.91 6.02
C LYS A 199 -4.63 -16.35 5.29
N SER A 200 -4.69 -16.54 3.97
CA SER A 200 -3.53 -16.90 3.14
C SER A 200 -2.43 -15.82 3.17
N LEU A 201 -2.82 -14.54 3.15
CA LEU A 201 -1.89 -13.41 3.24
C LEU A 201 -1.21 -13.35 4.60
N LEU A 202 -1.95 -13.54 5.69
CA LEU A 202 -1.38 -13.58 7.04
C LEU A 202 -0.39 -14.73 7.21
N HIS A 203 -0.71 -15.92 6.68
CA HIS A 203 0.20 -17.05 6.66
C HIS A 203 1.49 -16.74 5.87
N THR A 204 1.34 -16.22 4.64
CA THR A 204 2.48 -15.82 3.79
C THR A 204 3.34 -14.75 4.48
N ALA A 205 2.72 -13.82 5.19
CA ALA A 205 3.43 -12.77 5.92
C ALA A 205 4.23 -13.31 7.11
N SER A 206 3.70 -14.31 7.82
CA SER A 206 4.41 -15.02 8.89
C SER A 206 5.63 -15.74 8.34
N GLU A 207 5.48 -16.52 7.27
CA GLU A 207 6.61 -17.24 6.65
C GLU A 207 7.70 -16.29 6.14
N ALA A 208 7.32 -15.08 5.72
CA ALA A 208 8.23 -14.06 5.23
C ALA A 208 8.76 -13.10 6.31
N GLY A 209 8.38 -13.26 7.59
CA GLY A 209 8.80 -12.39 8.70
C GLY A 209 8.36 -10.93 8.55
N LEU A 210 7.17 -10.71 7.99
CA LEU A 210 6.66 -9.36 7.64
C LEU A 210 5.86 -8.69 8.77
N TRP A 211 5.74 -9.30 9.95
CA TRP A 211 4.99 -8.76 11.08
C TRP A 211 5.36 -7.33 11.49
N PRO A 212 6.66 -6.94 11.58
CA PRO A 212 7.00 -5.56 11.94
C PRO A 212 6.42 -4.54 10.95
N THR A 213 6.41 -4.90 9.66
CA THR A 213 5.93 -4.03 8.58
C THR A 213 4.40 -3.99 8.56
N LEU A 214 3.73 -5.13 8.75
CA LEU A 214 2.27 -5.18 8.83
C LEU A 214 1.72 -4.41 10.03
N LEU A 215 2.32 -4.57 11.21
CA LEU A 215 1.89 -3.84 12.41
C LEU A 215 2.10 -2.33 12.24
N ARG A 216 3.24 -1.91 11.70
CA ARG A 216 3.54 -0.49 11.52
C ARG A 216 2.70 0.17 10.44
N ASP A 217 2.58 -0.45 9.27
CA ASP A 217 2.09 0.22 8.07
C ASP A 217 0.60 -0.09 7.78
N ILE A 218 0.07 -1.20 8.30
CA ILE A 218 -1.28 -1.69 7.96
C ILE A 218 -2.23 -1.72 9.16
N ALA A 219 -1.80 -2.21 10.32
CA ALA A 219 -2.69 -2.46 11.44
C ALA A 219 -3.40 -1.20 11.97
N GLY A 220 -2.72 -0.04 11.95
CA GLY A 220 -3.33 1.24 12.34
C GLY A 220 -4.41 1.75 11.38
N GLN A 221 -4.51 1.19 10.18
CA GLN A 221 -5.51 1.57 9.18
C GLN A 221 -6.79 0.71 9.26
N LEU A 222 -6.78 -0.36 10.06
CA LEU A 222 -7.91 -1.28 10.16
C LEU A 222 -9.10 -0.63 10.86
N ARG A 223 -10.30 -0.89 10.34
CA ARG A 223 -11.54 -0.62 11.05
C ARG A 223 -11.80 -1.67 12.13
N GLU A 224 -12.66 -1.36 13.08
CA GLU A 224 -13.01 -2.27 14.20
C GLU A 224 -13.49 -3.66 13.71
N ASP A 225 -14.32 -3.71 12.67
CA ASP A 225 -14.78 -4.97 12.06
C ASP A 225 -13.63 -5.78 11.44
N GLN A 226 -12.67 -5.10 10.82
CA GLN A 226 -11.50 -5.73 10.20
C GLN A 226 -10.46 -6.16 11.24
N THR A 227 -10.29 -5.39 12.31
CA THR A 227 -9.45 -5.76 13.45
C THR A 227 -9.94 -7.07 14.07
N ALA A 228 -11.26 -7.22 14.26
CA ALA A 228 -11.84 -8.46 14.75
C ALA A 228 -11.65 -9.64 13.78
N GLU A 229 -11.81 -9.42 12.47
CA GLU A 229 -11.56 -10.44 11.44
C GLU A 229 -10.09 -10.89 11.42
N VAL A 230 -9.15 -9.94 11.47
CA VAL A 230 -7.71 -10.22 11.54
C VAL A 230 -7.37 -10.98 12.82
N ALA A 231 -7.92 -10.58 13.98
CA ALA A 231 -7.70 -11.27 15.24
C ALA A 231 -8.19 -12.73 15.18
N ALA A 232 -9.39 -12.97 14.62
CA ALA A 232 -9.91 -14.32 14.43
C ALA A 232 -8.99 -15.17 13.53
N HIS A 233 -8.48 -14.60 12.44
CA HIS A 233 -7.56 -15.32 11.56
C HIS A 233 -6.18 -15.56 12.18
N LEU A 234 -5.67 -14.64 13.00
CA LEU A 234 -4.42 -14.85 13.74
C LEU A 234 -4.57 -15.97 14.79
N ALA A 235 -5.69 -16.00 15.52
CA ALA A 235 -5.99 -17.10 16.45
C ALA A 235 -6.02 -18.47 15.75
N ASP A 236 -6.58 -18.50 14.53
CA ASP A 236 -6.63 -19.66 13.65
C ASP A 236 -5.25 -20.14 13.14
N LEU A 237 -4.23 -19.27 13.11
CA LEU A 237 -2.86 -19.62 12.72
C LEU A 237 -2.09 -20.32 13.86
N GLY A 238 -2.52 -20.13 15.10
CA GLY A 238 -2.01 -20.82 16.28
C GLY A 238 -1.22 -19.94 17.24
N ASP A 239 -1.04 -20.46 18.46
CA ASP A 239 -0.44 -19.73 19.58
C ASP A 239 1.02 -19.35 19.34
N ASP A 240 1.77 -20.14 18.57
CA ASP A 240 3.17 -19.85 18.21
C ASP A 240 3.29 -18.56 17.39
N VAL A 241 2.36 -18.34 16.43
CA VAL A 241 2.31 -17.11 15.62
C VAL A 241 1.90 -15.92 16.47
N LEU A 242 0.97 -16.10 17.42
CA LEU A 242 0.59 -15.04 18.35
C LEU A 242 1.77 -14.62 19.25
N ALA A 243 2.55 -15.58 19.74
CA ALA A 243 3.76 -15.31 20.51
C ALA A 243 4.81 -14.57 19.66
N GLU A 244 5.01 -14.97 18.40
CA GLU A 244 5.88 -14.26 17.46
C GLU A 244 5.46 -12.80 17.27
N VAL A 245 4.16 -12.55 17.01
CA VAL A 245 3.64 -11.18 16.81
C VAL A 245 3.78 -10.34 18.08
N LEU A 246 3.58 -10.94 19.26
CA LEU A 246 3.79 -10.28 20.55
C LEU A 246 5.25 -9.88 20.76
N GLU A 247 6.19 -10.79 20.47
CA GLU A 247 7.63 -10.53 20.56
C GLU A 247 8.05 -9.41 19.62
N VAL A 248 7.56 -9.45 18.37
CA VAL A 248 7.78 -8.37 17.38
C VAL A 248 7.23 -7.04 17.89
N ALA A 249 6.02 -7.03 18.46
CA ALA A 249 5.44 -5.81 19.02
C ALA A 249 6.30 -5.26 20.17
N ALA A 250 6.82 -6.14 21.03
CA ALA A 250 7.69 -5.77 22.13
C ALA A 250 9.06 -5.25 21.67
N GLU A 251 9.71 -5.93 20.73
CA GLU A 251 11.04 -5.58 20.24
C GLU A 251 11.04 -4.25 19.47
N HIS A 252 9.98 -4.01 18.68
CA HIS A 252 9.88 -2.81 17.83
C HIS A 252 9.03 -1.68 18.42
N GLY A 253 8.50 -1.85 19.64
CA GLY A 253 7.63 -0.85 20.28
C GLY A 253 6.29 -0.64 19.55
N LEU A 254 5.80 -1.65 18.83
CA LEU A 254 4.57 -1.60 18.02
C LEU A 254 3.33 -2.00 18.83
N TRP A 255 3.29 -1.61 20.11
CA TRP A 255 2.17 -1.92 21.00
C TRP A 255 0.86 -1.25 20.57
N GLU A 256 0.93 0.00 20.10
CA GLU A 256 -0.26 0.79 19.72
C GLU A 256 -1.10 0.11 18.62
N PRO A 257 -0.50 -0.34 17.50
CA PRO A 257 -1.25 -1.10 16.49
C PRO A 257 -1.60 -2.54 16.92
N PHE A 258 -0.83 -3.16 17.80
CA PHE A 258 -1.03 -4.55 18.21
C PHE A 258 -2.18 -4.72 19.24
N LEU A 259 -2.28 -3.83 20.22
CA LEU A 259 -3.21 -4.00 21.34
C LEU A 259 -4.69 -4.05 20.94
N PRO A 260 -5.18 -3.27 19.95
CA PRO A 260 -6.54 -3.42 19.45
C PRO A 260 -6.82 -4.82 18.89
N ILE A 261 -5.85 -5.43 18.19
CA ILE A 261 -5.96 -6.80 17.68
C ILE A 261 -5.99 -7.79 18.84
N ALA A 262 -5.09 -7.62 19.83
CA ALA A 262 -5.05 -8.49 21.01
C ALA A 262 -6.35 -8.45 21.84
N ALA A 263 -7.02 -7.29 21.89
CA ALA A 263 -8.30 -7.12 22.58
C ALA A 263 -9.47 -7.83 21.88
N GLU A 264 -9.37 -8.16 20.60
CA GLU A 264 -10.39 -8.89 19.83
C GLU A 264 -10.12 -10.41 19.78
N LEU A 265 -8.98 -10.88 20.30
CA LEU A 265 -8.66 -12.31 20.31
C LEU A 265 -9.63 -13.11 21.19
N PRO A 266 -9.95 -14.37 20.81
CA PRO A 266 -10.66 -15.28 21.70
C PRO A 266 -9.92 -15.46 23.03
N GLN A 267 -10.66 -15.70 24.12
CA GLN A 267 -10.09 -15.80 25.48
C GLN A 267 -8.97 -16.85 25.59
N GLN A 268 -9.06 -17.96 24.84
CA GLN A 268 -8.01 -18.98 24.79
C GLN A 268 -6.70 -18.42 24.24
N SER A 269 -6.76 -17.66 23.14
CA SER A 269 -5.61 -17.01 22.52
C SER A 269 -5.08 -15.85 23.36
N GLN A 270 -5.95 -15.14 24.09
CA GLN A 270 -5.51 -14.14 25.07
C GLN A 270 -4.73 -14.78 26.24
N GLN A 271 -5.11 -16.00 26.66
CA GLN A 271 -4.34 -16.74 27.66
C GLN A 271 -2.95 -17.13 27.13
N ALA A 272 -2.86 -17.60 25.88
CA ALA A 272 -1.57 -17.90 25.26
C ALA A 272 -0.67 -16.66 25.17
N LEU A 273 -1.25 -15.50 24.82
CA LEU A 273 -0.52 -14.23 24.85
C LEU A 273 -0.09 -13.83 26.26
N ALA A 274 -0.91 -14.08 27.29
CA ALA A 274 -0.55 -13.80 28.67
C ALA A 274 0.65 -14.65 29.12
N ASP A 275 0.65 -15.94 28.78
CA ASP A 275 1.73 -16.86 29.09
C ASP A 275 3.04 -16.45 28.38
N ALA A 276 2.96 -16.04 27.11
CA ALA A 276 4.10 -15.51 26.35
C ALA A 276 4.58 -14.16 26.93
N ALA A 277 3.65 -13.26 27.28
CA ALA A 277 3.97 -11.96 27.86
C ALA A 277 4.70 -12.09 29.20
N GLY A 278 4.44 -13.15 29.98
CA GLY A 278 5.16 -13.46 31.22
C GLY A 278 6.67 -13.66 31.02
N GLN A 279 7.10 -14.00 29.80
CA GLN A 279 8.51 -14.18 29.45
C GLN A 279 9.19 -12.87 29.00
N LEU A 280 8.42 -11.82 28.73
CA LEU A 280 8.95 -10.52 28.34
C LEU A 280 9.61 -9.79 29.53
N SER A 281 10.50 -8.85 29.20
CA SER A 281 11.12 -7.98 30.20
C SER A 281 10.08 -7.18 31.00
N SER A 282 10.40 -6.85 32.26
CA SER A 282 9.53 -6.00 33.09
C SER A 282 9.27 -4.64 32.44
N HIS A 283 10.26 -4.10 31.73
CA HIS A 283 10.12 -2.84 31.00
C HIS A 283 9.07 -2.95 29.88
N ALA A 284 9.18 -3.96 29.01
CA ALA A 284 8.23 -4.17 27.92
C ALA A 284 6.79 -4.39 28.43
N ARG A 285 6.63 -5.16 29.52
CA ARG A 285 5.33 -5.34 30.17
C ARG A 285 4.76 -4.04 30.74
N SER A 286 5.59 -3.22 31.39
CA SER A 286 5.17 -1.92 31.93
C SER A 286 4.76 -0.95 30.82
N GLU A 287 5.50 -0.89 29.71
CA GLU A 287 5.16 -0.05 28.57
C GLU A 287 3.83 -0.45 27.93
N CYS A 288 3.64 -1.76 27.75
CA CYS A 288 2.40 -2.34 27.23
C CYS A 288 1.21 -2.03 28.16
N ALA A 289 1.37 -2.18 29.48
CA ALA A 289 0.35 -1.87 30.48
C ALA A 289 -0.05 -0.38 30.46
N GLU A 290 0.95 0.52 30.41
CA GLU A 290 0.72 1.96 30.37
C GLU A 290 -0.04 2.37 29.10
N LEU A 291 0.37 1.84 27.94
CA LEU A 291 -0.30 2.15 26.68
C LEU A 291 -1.72 1.57 26.63
N ALA A 292 -1.94 0.32 27.08
CA ALA A 292 -3.27 -0.26 27.18
C ALA A 292 -4.19 0.55 28.10
N GLY A 293 -3.64 1.14 29.17
CA GLY A 293 -4.34 2.10 30.03
C GLY A 293 -4.69 3.40 29.31
N ARG A 294 -3.75 4.00 28.56
CA ARG A 294 -3.99 5.21 27.76
C ARG A 294 -5.05 5.00 26.67
N LEU A 295 -5.08 3.82 26.05
CA LEU A 295 -6.06 3.46 25.03
C LEU A 295 -7.42 3.04 25.62
N GLY A 296 -7.52 2.85 26.95
CA GLY A 296 -8.77 2.45 27.62
C GLY A 296 -9.21 1.01 27.31
N ILE A 297 -8.29 0.16 26.83
CA ILE A 297 -8.57 -1.22 26.41
C ILE A 297 -8.09 -2.27 27.40
N LEU A 298 -7.46 -1.86 28.51
CA LEU A 298 -6.87 -2.77 29.49
C LEU A 298 -7.88 -3.83 29.98
N ASP A 299 -9.14 -3.48 30.23
CA ASP A 299 -10.16 -4.43 30.69
C ASP A 299 -10.63 -5.40 29.59
N ARG A 300 -10.36 -5.09 28.32
CA ARG A 300 -10.68 -5.95 27.16
C ARG A 300 -9.59 -6.97 26.86
N LEU A 301 -8.39 -6.82 27.42
CA LEU A 301 -7.26 -7.73 27.21
C LEU A 301 -7.34 -9.02 28.05
N GLY A 302 -8.36 -9.15 28.91
CA GLY A 302 -8.62 -10.39 29.65
C GLY A 302 -7.41 -10.86 30.47
N PRO A 303 -6.97 -12.13 30.34
CA PRO A 303 -5.80 -12.67 31.04
C PRO A 303 -4.50 -11.88 30.83
N LEU A 304 -4.30 -11.30 29.63
CA LEU A 304 -3.11 -10.51 29.35
C LEU A 304 -3.02 -9.27 30.25
N ALA A 305 -4.17 -8.66 30.59
CA ALA A 305 -4.20 -7.52 31.49
C ALA A 305 -3.69 -7.85 32.90
N GLU A 306 -3.94 -9.08 33.38
CA GLU A 306 -3.50 -9.54 34.69
C GLU A 306 -1.98 -9.66 34.74
N THR A 307 -1.38 -10.34 33.75
CA THR A 307 0.08 -10.48 33.61
C THR A 307 0.79 -9.13 33.44
N LEU A 308 0.16 -8.18 32.77
CA LEU A 308 0.69 -6.82 32.60
C LEU A 308 0.65 -6.03 33.92
N ARG A 309 -0.41 -6.17 34.73
CA ARG A 309 -0.55 -5.49 36.04
C ARG A 309 0.44 -5.99 37.09
N GLU A 310 0.81 -7.27 37.05
CA GLU A 310 1.83 -7.85 37.95
C GLU A 310 3.22 -7.24 37.77
N SER A 311 3.50 -6.58 36.64
CA SER A 311 4.80 -5.92 36.39
C SER A 311 4.91 -4.50 36.97
N VAL A 312 3.79 -3.91 37.42
CA VAL A 312 3.70 -2.52 37.92
C VAL A 312 3.74 -2.46 39.47
N SER A 313 3.58 -3.59 40.15
CA SER A 313 3.76 -3.72 41.62
C SER A 313 5.19 -4.11 42.01
#